data_AF-A0A151GGQ5-F1
#
_entry.id   AF-A0A151GGQ5-F1
#
_cell.length_a   1.000
_cell.length_b   1.000
_cell.length_c   1.000
_cell.angle_alpha   90.00
_cell.angle_beta   90.00
_cell.angle_gamma   90.00
#
_symmetry.space_group_name_H-M   'P 1'
#
loop_
_entity.id
_entity.type
_entity.pdbx_description
1 polymer ?
#
loop_
_entity_poly.entity_id
_entity_poly.type
_entity_poly.pdbx_seq_one_letter_code
_entity_poly.pdbx_strand_id
1 'polypeptide(L)'
;MTVTVPGASCTDWTYDANWATGYGVRSRQKALYKGGSETLNVYVVESIDADRPPVAGRTILPGRSNGNRDGVTIVAATVPNANIYPCRTGYTCPYHQGRKLVHEVGHWLGLLHTFQGGDCEGEGDFVDDTPAQLEPPPDGMCRTRQDSCPKQIGMDPENNFMDNLTDECATQFTPGQIARMHDMWNTYRGPDSQTLYHNFQSWLGSTAPWRR
;
A
#
# COMPACT_ATOMS: atom_id res chain seq x y z
N MET A 1 -19.77 -25.09 -10.01
CA MET A 1 -19.32 -26.16 -10.92
C MET A 1 -17.79 -26.18 -10.84
N THR A 2 -17.25 -27.36 -10.55
CA THR A 2 -15.99 -27.79 -9.90
C THR A 2 -14.69 -27.43 -10.70
N VAL A 3 -13.42 -27.43 -10.26
CA VAL A 3 -12.56 -28.34 -9.42
C VAL A 3 -11.23 -27.65 -9.03
N THR A 4 -10.64 -28.07 -7.91
CA THR A 4 -9.30 -27.83 -7.30
C THR A 4 -8.09 -28.32 -8.13
N VAL A 5 -6.87 -27.79 -7.89
CA VAL A 5 -5.61 -28.51 -8.22
C VAL A 5 -4.61 -28.46 -7.05
N PRO A 6 -4.16 -29.60 -6.52
CA PRO A 6 -2.96 -29.68 -5.68
C PRO A 6 -1.72 -29.54 -6.57
N GLY A 7 -0.89 -28.53 -6.28
CA GLY A 7 0.35 -28.26 -7.01
C GLY A 7 0.40 -26.82 -7.55
N ALA A 8 0.99 -25.92 -6.77
CA ALA A 8 1.57 -24.63 -7.17
C ALA A 8 0.84 -23.80 -8.26
N SER A 9 -0.46 -23.51 -8.10
CA SER A 9 -1.04 -22.31 -8.72
C SER A 9 -0.95 -21.14 -7.73
N CYS A 10 -0.32 -20.02 -8.13
CA CYS A 10 -0.19 -18.81 -7.31
C CYS A 10 -1.50 -17.98 -7.24
N THR A 11 -2.62 -18.57 -7.62
CA THR A 11 -3.92 -17.91 -7.70
C THR A 11 -4.99 -18.86 -7.20
N ASP A 12 -5.84 -18.36 -6.30
CA ASP A 12 -7.01 -19.06 -5.78
C ASP A 12 -8.27 -18.26 -6.11
N TRP A 13 -9.36 -18.98 -6.35
CA TRP A 13 -10.67 -18.38 -6.53
C TRP A 13 -11.58 -18.81 -5.39
N THR A 14 -12.23 -17.84 -4.76
CA THR A 14 -13.21 -18.07 -3.70
C THR A 14 -14.49 -17.34 -4.04
N TYR A 15 -15.63 -18.02 -3.92
CA TYR A 15 -16.95 -17.43 -4.19
C TYR A 15 -17.65 -17.14 -2.86
N ASP A 16 -17.68 -15.86 -2.47
CA ASP A 16 -18.40 -15.38 -1.29
C ASP A 16 -18.89 -13.95 -1.56
N ALA A 17 -20.22 -13.77 -1.61
CA ALA A 17 -20.84 -12.49 -1.97
C ALA A 17 -20.59 -11.38 -0.94
N ASN A 18 -20.44 -11.74 0.34
CA ASN A 18 -20.14 -10.76 1.39
C ASN A 18 -18.70 -10.29 1.26
N TRP A 19 -17.77 -11.22 1.07
CA TRP A 19 -16.34 -10.90 0.93
C TRP A 19 -16.05 -10.10 -0.35
N ALA A 20 -16.76 -10.40 -1.43
CA ALA A 20 -16.65 -9.68 -2.70
C ALA A 20 -17.09 -8.22 -2.58
N THR A 21 -18.10 -7.94 -1.75
CA THR A 21 -18.69 -6.60 -1.61
C THR A 21 -18.19 -5.81 -0.39
N GLY A 22 -17.09 -6.25 0.23
CA GLY A 22 -16.40 -5.52 1.28
C GLY A 22 -16.88 -5.82 2.71
N TYR A 23 -17.78 -6.78 2.90
CA TYR A 23 -18.14 -7.30 4.22
C TYR A 23 -17.17 -8.41 4.66
N GLY A 24 -16.94 -8.54 5.97
CA GLY A 24 -16.11 -9.64 6.50
C GLY A 24 -14.63 -9.58 6.09
N VAL A 25 -14.08 -8.39 5.79
CA VAL A 25 -12.68 -8.23 5.35
C VAL A 25 -11.69 -8.98 6.26
N ARG A 26 -11.86 -8.86 7.59
CA ARG A 26 -10.99 -9.53 8.57
C ARG A 26 -11.11 -11.06 8.52
N SER A 27 -12.31 -11.60 8.35
CA SER A 27 -12.51 -13.06 8.28
C SER A 27 -12.01 -13.61 6.95
N ARG A 28 -12.23 -12.89 5.83
CA ARG A 28 -11.67 -13.21 4.51
C ARG A 28 -10.15 -13.30 4.55
N GLN A 29 -9.47 -12.24 4.99
CA GLN A 29 -8.00 -12.22 5.05
C GLN A 29 -7.49 -13.38 5.92
N LYS A 30 -8.06 -13.57 7.11
CA LYS A 30 -7.70 -14.67 8.01
C LYS A 30 -7.88 -16.06 7.38
N ALA A 31 -8.94 -16.28 6.61
CA ALA A 31 -9.27 -17.57 6.02
C ALA A 31 -8.43 -17.89 4.77
N LEU A 32 -8.06 -16.88 3.99
CA LEU A 32 -7.39 -17.03 2.69
C LEU A 32 -5.90 -16.73 2.73
N TYR A 33 -5.37 -16.23 3.85
CA TYR A 33 -3.95 -15.94 4.00
C TYR A 33 -3.09 -17.18 3.82
N LYS A 34 -2.03 -17.05 3.02
CA LYS A 34 -1.03 -18.09 2.75
C LYS A 34 0.37 -17.57 3.01
N GLY A 35 1.27 -18.48 3.41
CA GLY A 35 2.68 -18.17 3.67
C GLY A 35 2.92 -17.42 4.98
N GLY A 36 4.07 -16.77 5.09
CA GLY A 36 4.47 -15.90 6.20
C GLY A 36 4.63 -14.43 5.79
N SER A 37 5.42 -13.69 6.56
CA SER A 37 5.65 -12.25 6.35
C SER A 37 6.33 -11.91 5.02
N GLU A 38 7.00 -12.90 4.43
CA GLU A 38 7.66 -12.86 3.13
C GLU A 38 6.69 -13.04 1.95
N THR A 39 5.46 -13.48 2.21
CA THR A 39 4.47 -13.80 1.17
C THR A 39 3.46 -12.65 1.00
N LEU A 40 3.51 -11.97 -0.14
CA LEU A 40 2.50 -10.97 -0.49
C LEU A 40 1.19 -11.65 -0.94
N ASN A 41 0.16 -11.54 -0.11
CA ASN A 41 -1.20 -11.95 -0.46
C ASN A 41 -1.92 -10.76 -1.13
N VAL A 42 -2.45 -10.96 -2.34
CA VAL A 42 -3.25 -9.95 -3.05
C VAL A 42 -4.68 -10.44 -3.20
N TYR A 43 -5.63 -9.67 -2.66
CA TYR A 43 -7.06 -9.95 -2.73
C TYR A 43 -7.73 -8.99 -3.72
N VAL A 44 -8.43 -9.54 -4.71
CA VAL A 44 -9.18 -8.76 -5.69
C VAL A 44 -10.68 -8.90 -5.38
N VAL A 45 -11.38 -7.77 -5.18
CA VAL A 45 -12.79 -7.73 -4.76
C VAL A 45 -13.61 -6.69 -5.53
N GLU A 46 -14.94 -6.73 -5.47
CA GLU A 46 -15.79 -5.75 -6.15
C GLU A 46 -15.82 -4.40 -5.43
N SER A 47 -15.77 -4.40 -4.09
CA SER A 47 -15.68 -3.20 -3.26
C SER A 47 -14.94 -3.48 -1.95
N ILE A 48 -14.38 -2.43 -1.35
CA ILE A 48 -13.68 -2.47 -0.06
C ILE A 48 -14.50 -1.67 0.96
N ASP A 49 -14.68 -2.23 2.16
CA ASP A 49 -15.39 -1.63 3.29
C ASP A 49 -16.77 -1.04 2.92
N ALA A 50 -17.79 -1.89 2.80
CA ALA A 50 -19.14 -1.50 2.39
C ALA A 50 -19.77 -0.33 3.19
N ASP A 51 -19.32 -0.12 4.43
CA ASP A 51 -19.83 0.89 5.37
C ASP A 51 -18.98 2.18 5.41
N ARG A 52 -18.04 2.36 4.48
CA ARG A 52 -17.11 3.50 4.45
C ARG A 52 -17.07 4.17 3.08
N PRO A 53 -16.50 5.39 2.98
CA PRO A 53 -16.21 5.99 1.68
C PRO A 53 -15.44 5.00 0.79
N PRO A 54 -15.81 4.89 -0.49
CA PRO A 54 -15.21 3.91 -1.38
C PRO A 54 -13.72 4.19 -1.54
N VAL A 55 -12.91 3.14 -1.39
CA VAL A 55 -11.47 3.16 -1.66
C VAL A 55 -11.12 2.17 -2.76
N ALA A 56 -10.10 2.51 -3.56
CA ALA A 56 -9.66 1.69 -4.69
C ALA A 56 -8.73 0.54 -4.27
N GLY A 57 -8.02 0.72 -3.15
CA GLY A 57 -7.08 -0.23 -2.59
C GLY A 57 -6.98 -0.09 -1.07
N ARG A 58 -6.41 -1.11 -0.44
CA ARG A 58 -6.04 -1.06 0.98
C ARG A 58 -4.97 -2.09 1.33
N THR A 59 -4.04 -1.68 2.17
CA THR A 59 -3.12 -2.59 2.86
C THR A 59 -2.96 -2.24 4.35
N ILE A 60 -2.16 -3.04 5.04
CA ILE A 60 -1.72 -2.82 6.41
C ILE A 60 -0.20 -2.61 6.37
N LEU A 61 0.27 -1.50 6.94
CA LEU A 61 1.70 -1.19 7.01
C LEU A 61 2.47 -2.28 7.79
N PRO A 62 3.75 -2.53 7.42
CA PRO A 62 4.67 -3.32 8.23
C PRO A 62 4.69 -2.89 9.71
N GLY A 63 4.85 -3.85 10.62
CA GLY A 63 4.84 -3.61 12.07
C GLY A 63 3.45 -3.37 12.70
N ARG A 64 2.40 -3.12 11.91
CA ARG A 64 0.98 -3.08 12.37
C ARG A 64 0.21 -4.36 12.06
N SER A 65 0.74 -5.16 11.14
CA SER A 65 0.16 -6.43 10.72
C SER A 65 0.36 -7.53 11.78
N ASN A 66 -0.71 -8.28 12.07
CA ASN A 66 -0.68 -9.44 12.98
C ASN A 66 -0.91 -10.72 12.17
N GLY A 67 0.14 -11.27 11.59
CA GLY A 67 0.12 -12.58 10.92
C GLY A 67 -0.88 -12.66 9.76
N ASN A 68 -1.93 -13.47 9.94
CA ASN A 68 -2.89 -13.86 8.89
C ASN A 68 -3.85 -12.78 8.37
N ARG A 69 -3.55 -11.50 8.58
CA ARG A 69 -4.31 -10.38 8.01
C ARG A 69 -3.48 -9.50 7.09
N ASP A 70 -2.21 -9.84 6.92
CA ASP A 70 -1.29 -9.15 6.04
C ASP A 70 -1.68 -9.30 4.57
N GLY A 71 -1.38 -8.28 3.77
CA GLY A 71 -1.57 -8.31 2.32
C GLY A 71 -2.22 -7.04 1.77
N VAL A 72 -2.47 -7.06 0.47
CA VAL A 72 -3.06 -5.97 -0.30
C VAL A 72 -4.45 -6.38 -0.76
N THR A 73 -5.42 -5.49 -0.64
CA THR A 73 -6.74 -5.63 -1.25
C THR A 73 -6.90 -4.54 -2.31
N ILE A 74 -7.33 -4.90 -3.52
CA ILE A 74 -7.67 -3.96 -4.58
C ILE A 74 -9.07 -4.22 -5.13
N VAL A 75 -9.72 -3.16 -5.60
CA VAL A 75 -10.99 -3.27 -6.32
C VAL A 75 -10.73 -3.82 -7.73
N ALA A 76 -11.54 -4.78 -8.18
CA ALA A 76 -11.41 -5.48 -9.46
C ALA A 76 -11.40 -4.52 -10.65
N ALA A 77 -12.12 -3.41 -10.56
CA ALA A 77 -12.13 -2.37 -11.58
C ALA A 77 -10.74 -1.70 -11.77
N THR A 78 -9.83 -1.82 -10.80
CA THR A 78 -8.47 -1.27 -10.84
C THR A 78 -7.44 -2.18 -11.50
N VAL A 79 -7.82 -3.40 -11.83
CA VAL A 79 -6.94 -4.35 -12.53
C VAL A 79 -6.74 -3.86 -13.97
N PRO A 80 -5.53 -4.00 -14.53
CA PRO A 80 -5.27 -3.66 -15.93
C PRO A 80 -6.30 -4.27 -16.88
N ASN A 81 -6.87 -3.42 -17.75
CA ASN A 81 -7.88 -3.81 -18.75
C ASN A 81 -9.20 -4.37 -18.17
N ALA A 82 -9.51 -4.10 -16.90
CA ALA A 82 -10.80 -4.47 -16.33
C ALA A 82 -11.94 -3.80 -17.09
N ASN A 83 -12.77 -4.61 -17.76
CA ASN A 83 -13.98 -4.15 -18.45
C ASN A 83 -15.19 -4.26 -17.51
N ILE A 84 -15.18 -3.48 -16.43
CA ILE A 84 -16.26 -3.50 -15.42
C ILE A 84 -17.08 -2.20 -15.55
N TYR A 85 -18.28 -2.33 -16.11
CA TYR A 85 -19.23 -1.22 -16.31
C TYR A 85 -20.57 -1.50 -15.60
N PRO A 86 -21.23 -0.48 -15.02
CA PRO A 86 -20.75 0.87 -14.77
C PRO A 86 -19.75 0.89 -13.60
N CYS A 87 -18.81 1.84 -13.62
CA CYS A 87 -17.90 2.12 -12.51
C CYS A 87 -18.77 2.48 -11.29
N ARG A 88 -19.05 1.52 -10.38
CA ARG A 88 -19.98 1.68 -9.25
C ARG A 88 -19.53 2.74 -8.23
N THR A 89 -18.41 3.42 -8.46
CA THR A 89 -17.81 4.38 -7.55
C THR A 89 -18.07 5.84 -7.89
N GLY A 90 -18.84 6.16 -8.95
CA GLY A 90 -19.15 7.56 -9.28
C GLY A 90 -17.96 8.36 -9.86
N TYR A 91 -16.83 7.69 -10.11
CA TYR A 91 -15.69 8.23 -10.83
C TYR A 91 -15.76 7.80 -12.31
N THR A 92 -15.46 8.72 -13.23
CA THR A 92 -15.22 8.41 -14.64
C THR A 92 -14.05 7.43 -14.70
N CYS A 93 -14.23 6.18 -15.13
CA CYS A 93 -13.14 5.20 -15.20
C CYS A 93 -12.00 5.73 -16.08
N PRO A 94 -10.88 6.21 -15.51
CA PRO A 94 -9.67 6.40 -16.30
C PRO A 94 -9.14 4.99 -16.55
N TYR A 95 -8.62 4.71 -17.74
CA TYR A 95 -8.01 3.42 -18.07
C TYR A 95 -7.13 2.93 -16.92
N HIS A 96 -7.59 1.91 -16.18
CA HIS A 96 -6.89 1.42 -15.01
C HIS A 96 -5.64 0.69 -15.52
N GLN A 97 -4.46 1.24 -15.23
CA GLN A 97 -3.15 0.72 -15.65
C GLN A 97 -2.53 -0.16 -14.56
N GLY A 98 -3.28 -0.45 -13.49
CA GLY A 98 -2.82 -1.24 -12.35
C GLY A 98 -1.97 -0.45 -11.35
N ARG A 99 -1.94 0.88 -11.43
CA ARG A 99 -1.08 1.70 -10.53
C ARG A 99 -1.55 1.64 -9.09
N LYS A 100 -2.83 1.37 -8.85
CA LYS A 100 -3.34 1.15 -7.48
C LYS A 100 -2.68 -0.05 -6.80
N LEU A 101 -2.42 -1.16 -7.51
CA LEU A 101 -1.67 -2.26 -6.90
C LEU A 101 -0.24 -1.83 -6.56
N VAL A 102 0.42 -1.04 -7.42
CA VAL A 102 1.76 -0.52 -7.17
C VAL A 102 1.80 0.35 -5.91
N HIS A 103 0.85 1.26 -5.76
CA HIS A 103 0.67 2.11 -4.58
C HIS A 103 0.50 1.28 -3.29
N GLU A 104 -0.42 0.32 -3.31
CA GLU A 104 -0.68 -0.52 -2.13
C GLU A 104 0.51 -1.44 -1.80
N VAL A 105 1.28 -1.89 -2.80
CA VAL A 105 2.52 -2.63 -2.57
C VAL A 105 3.60 -1.72 -1.97
N GLY A 106 3.66 -0.44 -2.35
CA GLY A 106 4.51 0.55 -1.70
C GLY A 106 4.21 0.66 -0.21
N HIS A 107 2.93 0.78 0.17
CA HIS A 107 2.51 0.72 1.57
C HIS A 107 2.81 -0.62 2.24
N TRP A 108 2.61 -1.75 1.53
CA TRP A 108 2.95 -3.07 2.06
C TRP A 108 4.45 -3.18 2.35
N LEU A 109 5.29 -2.44 1.62
CA LEU A 109 6.72 -2.27 1.85
C LEU A 109 7.06 -1.03 2.72
N GLY A 110 6.08 -0.43 3.40
CA GLY A 110 6.29 0.60 4.42
C GLY A 110 6.53 2.02 3.93
N LEU A 111 6.21 2.32 2.67
CA LEU A 111 6.08 3.69 2.21
C LEU A 111 4.81 4.32 2.78
N LEU A 112 4.87 5.63 3.04
CA LEU A 112 3.72 6.44 3.42
C LEU A 112 3.28 7.28 2.22
N HIS A 113 2.13 7.92 2.33
CA HIS A 113 1.75 8.91 1.33
C HIS A 113 2.77 10.05 1.32
N THR A 114 3.04 10.64 0.16
CA THR A 114 3.97 11.78 0.02
C THR A 114 3.53 13.00 0.84
N PHE A 115 2.22 13.16 1.05
CA PHE A 115 1.60 14.19 1.88
C PHE A 115 1.34 13.75 3.33
N GLN A 116 2.03 12.70 3.79
CA GLN A 116 1.84 12.20 5.15
C GLN A 116 2.13 13.30 6.19
N GLY A 117 1.28 13.39 7.22
CA GLY A 117 1.34 14.46 8.22
C GLY A 117 0.50 15.68 7.86
N GLY A 118 0.38 15.99 6.56
CA GLY A 118 -0.40 17.14 6.10
C GLY A 118 0.23 18.46 6.49
N ASP A 119 1.56 18.54 6.44
CA ASP A 119 2.34 19.72 6.78
C ASP A 119 3.58 19.85 5.86
N CYS A 120 4.20 21.02 5.88
CA CYS A 120 5.40 21.30 5.08
C CYS A 120 6.70 21.30 5.91
N GLU A 121 6.63 21.08 7.22
CA GLU A 121 7.78 21.27 8.14
C GLU A 121 7.99 20.08 9.11
N GLY A 122 7.12 19.08 9.08
CA GLY A 122 7.19 17.87 9.87
C GLY A 122 8.01 16.77 9.19
N GLU A 123 7.82 15.53 9.66
CA GLU A 123 8.61 14.37 9.22
C GLU A 123 8.18 13.83 7.84
N GLY A 124 7.03 14.29 7.31
CA GLY A 124 6.52 13.89 6.02
C GLY A 124 6.33 12.37 5.88
N ASP A 125 6.77 11.83 4.75
CA ASP A 125 6.73 10.39 4.44
C ASP A 125 7.96 9.61 4.94
N PHE A 126 8.88 10.28 5.67
CA PHE A 126 10.18 9.78 6.10
C PHE A 126 11.10 9.34 4.95
N VAL A 127 11.04 10.04 3.82
CA VAL A 127 11.95 9.86 2.69
C VAL A 127 12.51 11.21 2.23
N ASP A 128 13.80 11.43 2.48
CA ASP A 128 14.46 12.73 2.28
C ASP A 128 14.42 13.26 0.82
N ASP A 129 14.34 12.36 -0.18
CA ASP A 129 14.31 12.74 -1.59
C ASP A 129 12.89 12.86 -2.18
N THR A 130 11.85 12.70 -1.35
CA THR A 130 10.48 13.09 -1.68
C THR A 130 10.29 14.56 -1.27
N PRO A 131 9.99 15.48 -2.22
CA PRO A 131 9.63 16.86 -1.86
C PRO A 131 8.43 16.92 -0.92
N ALA A 132 8.45 17.89 0.00
CA ALA A 132 7.34 18.10 0.94
C ALA A 132 6.05 18.44 0.20
N GLN A 133 4.95 17.83 0.64
CA GLN A 133 3.63 18.02 0.06
C GLN A 133 2.59 18.16 1.18
N LEU A 134 1.75 19.20 1.11
CA LEU A 134 0.73 19.45 2.12
C LEU A 134 -0.48 18.54 1.94
N GLU A 135 -0.93 18.34 0.70
CA GLU A 135 -2.13 17.59 0.36
C GLU A 135 -2.05 17.01 -1.06
N PRO A 136 -2.76 15.90 -1.34
CA PRO A 136 -2.87 15.40 -2.70
C PRO A 136 -3.74 16.32 -3.56
N PRO A 137 -3.64 16.25 -4.90
CA PRO A 137 -4.60 16.89 -5.78
C PRO A 137 -6.04 16.43 -5.45
N PRO A 138 -7.01 17.36 -5.29
CA PRO A 138 -8.36 17.02 -4.82
C PRO A 138 -9.13 16.12 -5.79
N ASP A 139 -8.78 16.17 -7.07
CA ASP A 139 -9.32 15.36 -8.16
C ASP A 139 -8.40 14.21 -8.58
N GLY A 140 -7.21 14.11 -7.97
CA GLY A 140 -6.15 13.17 -8.35
C GLY A 140 -5.61 13.37 -9.77
N MET A 141 -6.00 14.43 -10.47
CA MET A 141 -5.61 14.63 -11.87
C MET A 141 -4.16 15.07 -11.98
N CYS A 142 -3.57 14.82 -13.15
CA CYS A 142 -2.19 15.21 -13.41
C CYS A 142 -2.11 16.74 -13.39
N ARG A 143 -1.24 17.26 -12.53
CA ARG A 143 -0.97 18.68 -12.42
C ARG A 143 0.49 18.89 -12.75
N THR A 144 0.77 19.95 -13.48
CA THR A 144 2.16 20.36 -13.77
C THR A 144 2.51 21.52 -12.88
N ARG A 145 3.63 21.43 -12.15
CA ARG A 145 4.20 22.51 -11.33
C ARG A 145 3.29 22.94 -10.16
N GLN A 146 2.63 21.98 -9.52
CA GLN A 146 1.99 22.27 -8.23
C GLN A 146 3.08 22.39 -7.15
N ASP A 147 2.92 23.38 -6.28
CA ASP A 147 3.80 23.59 -5.13
C ASP A 147 2.94 24.01 -3.95
N SER A 148 2.55 23.02 -3.15
CA SER A 148 1.76 23.23 -1.93
C SER A 148 2.63 23.70 -0.76
N CYS A 149 3.96 23.55 -0.87
CA CYS A 149 4.95 23.87 0.15
C CYS A 149 6.04 24.81 -0.38
N PRO A 150 5.72 26.05 -0.80
CA PRO A 150 6.64 26.93 -1.55
C PRO A 150 7.83 27.47 -0.77
N LYS A 151 7.90 27.19 0.53
CA LYS A 151 9.05 27.49 1.39
C LYS A 151 10.03 26.32 1.49
N GLN A 152 9.66 25.14 1.01
CA GLN A 152 10.49 23.96 0.95
C GLN A 152 11.12 23.82 -0.44
N ILE A 153 12.13 22.97 -0.53
CA ILE A 153 12.81 22.69 -1.80
C ILE A 153 12.00 21.66 -2.59
N GLY A 154 11.68 21.99 -3.83
CA GLY A 154 11.02 21.08 -4.78
C GLY A 154 9.58 21.49 -5.09
N MET A 155 9.00 20.82 -6.07
CA MET A 155 7.57 20.88 -6.39
C MET A 155 6.88 19.67 -5.77
N ASP A 156 5.55 19.71 -5.63
CA ASP A 156 4.79 18.54 -5.21
C ASP A 156 5.13 17.34 -6.12
N PRO A 157 5.22 16.12 -5.59
CA PRO A 157 5.67 14.93 -6.31
C PRO A 157 4.59 14.39 -7.28
N GLU A 158 4.29 15.16 -8.33
CA GLU A 158 3.16 15.04 -9.27
C GLU A 158 3.08 13.73 -10.09
N ASN A 159 4.11 12.88 -10.02
CA ASN A 159 4.19 11.60 -10.72
C ASN A 159 4.47 10.41 -9.78
N ASN A 160 4.46 10.63 -8.47
CA ASN A 160 4.84 9.61 -7.49
C ASN A 160 3.72 8.59 -7.27
N PHE A 161 4.06 7.30 -7.21
CA PHE A 161 3.08 6.26 -6.92
C PHE A 161 2.41 6.41 -5.56
N MET A 162 3.07 7.06 -4.59
CA MET A 162 2.56 7.26 -3.23
C MET A 162 1.74 8.54 -3.05
N ASP A 163 1.52 9.31 -4.12
CA ASP A 163 0.51 10.37 -4.12
C ASP A 163 -0.87 9.79 -4.52
N ASN A 164 -1.96 10.49 -4.19
CA ASN A 164 -3.33 10.07 -4.53
C ASN A 164 -3.72 10.54 -5.93
N LEU A 165 -3.02 10.01 -6.93
CA LEU A 165 -3.18 10.36 -8.33
C LEU A 165 -4.03 9.33 -9.10
N THR A 166 -4.54 9.72 -10.25
CA THR A 166 -5.05 8.79 -11.26
C THR A 166 -3.91 7.97 -11.85
N ASP A 167 -4.25 6.79 -12.39
CA ASP A 167 -3.27 5.84 -12.94
C ASP A 167 -2.42 6.42 -14.08
N GLU A 168 -2.89 7.45 -14.78
CA GLU A 168 -2.17 8.10 -15.88
C GLU A 168 -0.97 8.93 -15.39
N CYS A 169 -1.04 9.51 -14.19
CA CYS A 169 -0.01 10.40 -13.67
C CYS A 169 1.04 9.65 -12.84
N ALA A 170 0.61 8.63 -12.10
CA ALA A 170 1.49 7.88 -11.22
C ALA A 170 2.45 6.97 -12.01
N THR A 171 3.74 7.28 -12.01
CA THR A 171 4.73 6.60 -12.86
C THR A 171 6.04 6.21 -12.18
N GLN A 172 6.37 6.75 -10.99
CA GLN A 172 7.67 6.51 -10.38
C GLN A 172 7.67 6.41 -8.85
N PHE A 173 8.71 5.75 -8.33
CA PHE A 173 9.21 5.91 -6.98
C PHE A 173 10.53 6.69 -7.02
N THR A 174 10.89 7.35 -5.92
CA THR A 174 12.22 7.95 -5.75
C THR A 174 13.26 6.88 -5.36
N PRO A 175 14.57 7.13 -5.56
CA PRO A 175 15.62 6.28 -5.01
C PRO A 175 15.50 6.06 -3.49
N GLY A 176 15.15 7.09 -2.72
CA GLY A 176 14.95 7.01 -1.28
C GLY A 176 13.77 6.13 -0.90
N GLN A 177 12.65 6.19 -1.65
CA GLN A 177 11.52 5.29 -1.46
C GLN A 177 11.94 3.83 -1.73
N ILE A 178 12.73 3.57 -2.77
CA ILE A 178 13.26 2.23 -3.04
C ILE A 178 14.14 1.74 -1.88
N ALA A 179 15.05 2.57 -1.38
CA ALA A 179 15.90 2.24 -0.24
C ALA A 179 15.06 1.91 1.01
N ARG A 180 14.08 2.76 1.33
CA ARG A 180 13.16 2.53 2.45
C ARG A 180 12.39 1.21 2.31
N MET A 181 11.89 0.88 1.11
CA MET A 181 11.21 -0.40 0.87
C MET A 181 12.11 -1.60 1.18
N HIS A 182 13.40 -1.54 0.84
CA HIS A 182 14.37 -2.57 1.20
C HIS A 182 14.58 -2.65 2.72
N ASP A 183 14.70 -1.52 3.41
CA ASP A 183 14.88 -1.49 4.88
C ASP A 183 13.65 -2.07 5.60
N MET A 184 12.46 -1.71 5.15
CA MET A 184 11.20 -2.24 5.70
C MET A 184 11.04 -3.73 5.40
N TRP A 185 11.44 -4.20 4.23
CA TRP A 185 11.50 -5.63 3.92
C TRP A 185 12.43 -6.36 4.89
N ASN A 186 13.67 -5.90 5.05
CA ASN A 186 14.65 -6.52 5.94
C ASN A 186 14.18 -6.53 7.40
N THR A 187 13.49 -5.47 7.83
CA THR A 187 13.03 -5.32 9.21
C THR A 187 11.81 -6.18 9.54
N TYR A 188 10.86 -6.33 8.60
CA TYR A 188 9.54 -6.90 8.92
C TYR A 188 9.12 -8.12 8.09
N ARG A 189 9.80 -8.42 6.98
CA ARG A 189 9.31 -9.39 5.98
C ARG A 189 10.30 -10.48 5.63
N GLY A 190 11.55 -10.11 5.38
CA GLY A 190 12.60 -11.03 4.98
C GLY A 190 12.91 -12.08 6.05
N PRO A 191 13.57 -13.19 5.68
CA PRO A 191 13.88 -14.28 6.61
C PRO A 191 14.70 -13.82 7.83
N ASP A 192 15.52 -12.77 7.67
CA ASP A 192 16.34 -12.20 8.75
C ASP A 192 15.60 -11.21 9.67
N SER A 193 14.34 -10.85 9.35
CA SER A 193 13.53 -9.92 10.16
C SER A 193 13.32 -10.42 11.59
N GLN A 194 13.22 -11.73 11.79
CA GLN A 194 13.12 -12.34 13.12
C GLN A 194 14.48 -12.31 13.86
N THR A 195 15.59 -12.47 13.13
CA THR A 195 16.95 -12.47 13.69
C THR A 195 17.39 -11.07 14.11
N LEU A 196 17.01 -10.03 13.36
CA LEU A 196 17.27 -8.63 13.72
C LEU A 196 16.46 -8.18 14.95
N TYR A 197 15.21 -8.63 15.12
CA TYR A 197 14.43 -8.37 16.35
C TYR A 197 15.10 -8.98 17.60
N HIS A 198 15.59 -10.23 17.50
CA HIS A 198 16.30 -10.89 18.60
C HIS A 198 17.67 -10.24 18.89
N ASN A 199 18.41 -9.85 17.86
CA ASN A 199 19.71 -9.18 18.03
C ASN A 199 19.55 -7.77 18.58
N PHE A 200 18.54 -7.00 18.16
CA PHE A 200 18.24 -5.67 18.68
C PHE A 200 17.85 -5.71 20.17
N GLN A 201 17.03 -6.68 20.60
CA GLN A 201 16.70 -6.88 22.01
C GLN A 201 17.93 -7.32 22.83
N SER A 202 18.82 -8.14 22.27
CA SER A 202 20.08 -8.54 22.93
C SER A 202 21.10 -7.39 23.05
N TRP A 203 21.09 -6.46 22.09
CA TRP A 203 21.93 -5.26 22.09
C TRP A 203 21.43 -4.21 23.10
N LEU A 204 20.11 -3.99 23.17
CA LEU A 204 19.49 -3.18 24.22
C LEU A 204 19.71 -3.75 25.63
N GLY A 205 19.87 -5.07 25.74
CA GLY A 205 20.21 -5.74 27.00
C GLY A 205 21.69 -5.67 27.40
N SER A 206 22.60 -5.27 26.49
CA SER A 206 24.04 -5.34 26.75
C SER A 206 24.76 -3.99 26.86
N THR A 207 24.35 -2.89 26.19
CA THR A 207 25.15 -1.63 26.24
C THR A 207 24.43 -0.32 25.85
N ALA A 208 23.36 0.13 26.53
CA ALA A 208 22.79 1.48 26.26
C ALA A 208 22.61 2.36 27.53
N PRO A 209 23.27 3.54 27.64
CA PRO A 209 23.29 4.38 28.84
C PRO A 209 22.13 5.38 28.99
N TRP A 210 21.11 5.37 28.12
CA TRP A 210 20.06 6.39 28.13
C TRP A 210 18.89 6.02 29.04
N ARG A 211 19.17 6.05 30.35
CA ARG A 211 18.18 6.35 31.40
C ARG A 211 18.73 7.49 32.24
N ARG A 212 18.40 8.73 31.87
CA ARG A 212 18.07 9.83 32.77
C ARG A 212 16.99 10.67 32.11
#